data_AF-A0A9D8KD45-F1
#
_entry.id   AF-A0A9D8KD45-F1
#
_cell.length_a   1.000
_cell.length_b   1.000
_cell.length_c   1.000
_cell.angle_alpha   90.00
_cell.angle_beta   90.00
_cell.angle_gamma   90.00
#
_symmetry.space_group_name_H-M   'P 1'
#
loop_
_entity.id
_entity.type
_entity.pdbx_description
1 polymer ?
#
loop_
_entity_poly.entity_id
_entity_poly.type
_entity_poly.pdbx_seq_one_letter_code
_entity_poly.pdbx_strand_id
1 'polypeptide(L)'
;MRGFLAACRDGYKELLAQAPSTLDPELKRNWEELLHTFARLAGIDPLEERKLEARHLIRRHAGDLFWSNPELLPKAIAELTAFAREFAGGKELDQAVVPLARTMAKTTLPEQVRTAAAEALGQIGGPRAAEALLQQLAATKEPVAVRRAAAEALGLVDGPPEKPQAHWDRLREVLKAEANHLHGETFEAMDQKLPLLQGAARGLQRMAFRSSPFPLPVWGTEPGLTVPMLTLNTAAGAVTTRLVEDVEV
;
A
#
# COMPACT_ATOMS: atom_id res chain seq x y z
N MET A 1 5.82 -42.26 -0.98
CA MET A 1 4.68 -41.92 -1.87
C MET A 1 4.47 -40.42 -2.04
N ARG A 2 4.42 -39.62 -0.95
CA ARG A 2 4.24 -38.16 -1.01
C ARG A 2 5.16 -37.42 -1.99
N GLY A 3 6.48 -37.65 -1.92
CA GLY A 3 7.45 -37.00 -2.82
C GLY A 3 7.30 -37.37 -4.29
N PHE A 4 6.85 -38.60 -4.60
CA PHE A 4 6.58 -39.02 -5.97
C PHE A 4 5.37 -38.30 -6.56
N LEU A 5 4.27 -38.21 -5.80
CA LEU A 5 3.06 -37.50 -6.23
C LEU A 5 3.30 -36.00 -6.38
N ALA A 6 4.14 -35.40 -5.54
CA ALA A 6 4.59 -34.02 -5.68
C ALA A 6 5.38 -33.82 -6.98
N ALA A 7 6.35 -34.70 -7.27
CA ALA A 7 7.14 -34.64 -8.50
C ALA A 7 6.28 -34.82 -9.77
N CYS A 8 5.29 -35.74 -9.74
CA CYS A 8 4.34 -35.90 -10.84
C CYS A 8 3.54 -34.61 -11.07
N ARG A 9 3.00 -34.02 -10.01
CA ARG A 9 2.29 -32.73 -10.10
C ARG A 9 3.17 -31.64 -10.69
N ASP A 10 4.42 -31.51 -10.23
CA ASP A 10 5.34 -30.45 -10.69
C ASP A 10 5.68 -30.61 -12.17
N GLY A 11 5.90 -31.85 -12.64
CA GLY A 11 6.06 -32.13 -14.06
C GLY A 11 4.84 -31.76 -14.90
N TYR A 12 3.63 -32.01 -14.39
CA TYR A 12 2.39 -31.58 -15.07
C TYR A 12 2.20 -30.06 -15.05
N LYS A 13 2.62 -29.35 -13.98
CA LYS A 13 2.59 -27.88 -13.90
C LYS A 13 3.50 -27.29 -14.99
N GLU A 14 4.71 -27.81 -15.16
CA GLU A 14 5.65 -27.35 -16.19
C GLU A 14 5.10 -27.58 -17.61
N LEU A 15 4.50 -28.75 -17.87
CA LEU A 15 3.86 -29.04 -19.15
C LEU A 15 2.72 -28.08 -19.47
N LEU A 16 1.88 -27.75 -18.49
CA LEU A 16 0.81 -26.76 -18.65
C LEU A 16 1.34 -25.36 -18.91
N ALA A 17 2.42 -24.96 -18.23
CA ALA A 17 3.03 -23.64 -18.43
C ALA A 17 3.66 -23.46 -19.83
N GLN A 18 4.09 -24.56 -20.45
CA GLN A 18 4.66 -24.58 -21.80
C GLN A 18 3.60 -24.89 -22.88
N ALA A 19 2.35 -25.11 -22.50
CA ALA A 19 1.30 -25.49 -23.42
C ALA A 19 1.02 -24.36 -24.45
N PRO A 20 0.91 -24.67 -25.75
CA PRO A 20 0.56 -23.68 -26.75
C PRO A 20 -0.86 -23.14 -26.52
N SER A 21 -1.11 -21.89 -26.94
CA SER A 21 -2.43 -21.25 -26.82
C SER A 21 -3.54 -21.93 -27.63
N THR A 22 -3.18 -22.86 -28.52
CA THR A 22 -4.10 -23.68 -29.33
C THR A 22 -4.47 -25.00 -28.67
N LEU A 23 -4.04 -25.25 -27.43
CA LEU A 23 -4.39 -26.48 -26.71
C LEU A 23 -5.90 -26.60 -26.54
N ASP A 24 -6.42 -27.80 -26.74
CA ASP A 24 -7.83 -28.12 -26.54
C ASP A 24 -8.28 -27.71 -25.11
N PRO A 25 -9.33 -26.88 -24.97
CA PRO A 25 -9.86 -26.46 -23.68
C PRO A 25 -10.25 -27.62 -22.76
N GLU A 26 -10.78 -28.72 -23.30
CA GLU A 26 -11.13 -29.90 -22.48
C GLU A 26 -9.88 -30.59 -21.94
N LEU A 27 -8.85 -30.73 -22.78
CA LEU A 27 -7.58 -31.31 -22.37
C LEU A 27 -6.91 -30.46 -21.29
N LYS A 28 -6.92 -29.14 -21.45
CA LYS A 28 -6.39 -28.19 -20.47
C LYS A 28 -7.07 -28.34 -19.11
N ARG A 29 -8.41 -28.41 -19.11
CA ARG A 29 -9.20 -28.60 -17.89
C ARG A 29 -8.90 -29.93 -17.21
N ASN A 30 -8.80 -31.02 -17.98
CA ASN A 30 -8.44 -32.33 -17.44
C ASN A 30 -7.04 -32.34 -16.80
N TRP A 31 -6.09 -31.62 -17.38
CA TRP A 31 -4.75 -31.46 -16.82
C TRP A 31 -4.76 -30.64 -15.52
N GLU A 32 -5.58 -29.57 -15.45
CA GLU A 32 -5.79 -28.80 -14.22
C GLU A 32 -6.43 -29.65 -13.11
N GLU A 33 -7.42 -30.50 -13.42
CA GLU A 33 -8.03 -31.43 -12.47
C GLU A 33 -7.04 -32.48 -11.95
N LEU A 34 -6.17 -33.01 -12.81
CA LEU A 34 -5.10 -33.94 -12.42
C LEU A 34 -4.10 -33.29 -11.46
N LEU A 35 -3.73 -32.03 -11.70
CA LEU A 35 -2.87 -31.27 -10.77
C LEU A 35 -3.46 -31.18 -9.37
N HIS A 36 -4.75 -30.83 -9.26
CA HIS A 36 -5.44 -30.79 -7.98
C HIS A 36 -5.52 -32.18 -7.32
N THR A 37 -5.71 -33.23 -8.12
CA THR A 37 -5.80 -34.60 -7.62
C THR A 37 -4.46 -35.08 -7.07
N PHE A 38 -3.35 -34.85 -7.78
CA PHE A 38 -2.01 -35.17 -7.29
C PHE A 38 -1.64 -34.37 -6.04
N ALA A 39 -1.96 -33.07 -6.00
CA ALA A 39 -1.74 -32.25 -4.81
C ALA A 39 -2.51 -32.79 -3.59
N ARG A 40 -3.80 -33.11 -3.77
CA ARG A 40 -4.64 -33.71 -2.72
C ARG A 40 -4.09 -35.05 -2.22
N LEU A 41 -3.71 -35.94 -3.13
CA LEU A 41 -3.16 -37.27 -2.79
C LEU A 41 -1.78 -37.18 -2.13
N ALA A 42 -0.99 -36.16 -2.47
CA ALA A 42 0.26 -35.85 -1.80
C ALA A 42 0.06 -35.17 -0.44
N GLY A 43 -1.17 -34.86 -0.04
CA GLY A 43 -1.45 -34.08 1.17
C GLY A 43 -0.77 -32.71 1.13
N ILE A 44 -0.73 -32.09 -0.05
CA ILE A 44 -0.21 -30.74 -0.24
C ILE A 44 -1.40 -29.80 -0.26
N ASP A 45 -1.44 -28.89 0.70
CA ASP A 45 -2.39 -27.78 0.69
C ASP A 45 -1.91 -26.73 -0.33
N PRO A 46 -2.67 -26.49 -1.42
CA PRO A 46 -2.28 -25.51 -2.43
C PRO A 46 -2.07 -24.10 -1.86
N LEU A 47 -2.78 -23.74 -0.79
CA LEU A 47 -2.64 -22.42 -0.16
C LEU A 47 -1.31 -22.30 0.59
N GLU A 48 -0.90 -23.34 1.32
CA GLU A 48 0.38 -23.36 2.03
C GLU A 48 1.56 -23.44 1.07
N GLU A 49 1.43 -24.17 -0.04
CA GLU A 49 2.41 -24.15 -1.11
C GLU A 49 2.54 -22.76 -1.74
N ARG A 50 1.42 -22.11 -2.05
CA ARG A 50 1.41 -20.76 -2.62
C ARG A 50 2.05 -19.74 -1.67
N LYS A 51 1.83 -19.87 -0.35
CA LYS A 51 2.54 -19.08 0.67
C LYS A 51 4.04 -19.35 0.68
N LEU A 52 4.47 -20.61 0.55
CA LEU A 52 5.90 -20.97 0.51
C LEU A 52 6.60 -20.41 -0.73
N GLU A 53 5.96 -20.52 -1.90
CA GLU A 53 6.43 -19.91 -3.15
C GLU A 53 6.52 -18.39 -3.02
N ALA A 54 5.45 -17.74 -2.51
CA ALA A 54 5.43 -16.30 -2.27
C ALA A 54 6.54 -15.88 -1.31
N ARG A 55 6.80 -16.61 -0.22
CA ARG A 55 7.93 -16.33 0.69
C ARG A 55 9.27 -16.28 -0.02
N HIS A 56 9.51 -17.22 -0.94
CA HIS A 56 10.75 -17.26 -1.71
C HIS A 56 10.86 -16.06 -2.67
N LEU A 57 9.79 -15.75 -3.40
CA LEU A 57 9.75 -14.63 -4.35
C LEU A 57 9.83 -13.27 -3.64
N ILE A 58 9.12 -13.09 -2.52
CA ILE A 58 9.22 -11.90 -1.68
C ILE A 58 10.65 -11.70 -1.20
N ARG A 59 11.32 -12.76 -0.73
CA ARG A 59 12.73 -12.67 -0.31
C ARG A 59 13.65 -12.28 -1.47
N ARG A 60 13.43 -12.84 -2.65
CA ARG A 60 14.19 -12.50 -3.86
C ARG A 60 14.02 -11.02 -4.22
N HIS A 61 12.78 -10.53 -4.32
CA HIS A 61 12.49 -9.13 -4.65
C HIS A 61 12.98 -8.16 -3.56
N ALA A 62 12.88 -8.55 -2.28
CA ALA A 62 13.49 -7.80 -1.18
C ALA A 62 15.02 -7.70 -1.32
N GLY A 63 15.67 -8.75 -1.82
CA GLY A 63 17.09 -8.76 -2.20
C GLY A 63 17.40 -7.82 -3.38
N ASP A 64 16.56 -7.82 -4.42
CA ASP A 64 16.71 -6.92 -5.58
C ASP A 64 16.65 -5.44 -5.12
N LEU A 65 15.77 -5.12 -4.17
CA LEU A 65 15.71 -3.79 -3.54
C LEU A 65 16.98 -3.46 -2.75
N PHE A 66 17.53 -4.43 -1.99
CA PHE A 66 18.72 -4.23 -1.18
C PHE A 66 19.93 -3.79 -2.02
N TRP A 67 20.13 -4.42 -3.17
CA TRP A 67 21.21 -4.04 -4.10
C TRP A 67 20.91 -2.78 -4.90
N SER A 68 19.71 -2.19 -4.76
CA SER A 68 19.29 -0.95 -5.42
C SER A 68 19.49 -0.96 -6.95
N ASN A 69 19.29 -2.10 -7.60
CA ASN A 69 19.48 -2.20 -9.05
C ASN A 69 18.38 -1.40 -9.79
N PRO A 70 18.69 -0.26 -10.44
CA PRO A 70 17.69 0.67 -10.95
C PRO A 70 16.69 0.04 -11.94
N GLU A 71 17.13 -0.94 -12.73
CA GLU A 71 16.29 -1.61 -13.73
C GLU A 71 15.28 -2.56 -13.10
N LEU A 72 15.62 -3.15 -11.94
CA LEU A 72 14.78 -4.13 -11.26
C LEU A 72 13.89 -3.51 -10.19
N LEU A 73 14.22 -2.30 -9.71
CA LEU A 73 13.47 -1.62 -8.65
C LEU A 73 11.96 -1.50 -8.95
N PRO A 74 11.51 -0.96 -10.11
CA PRO A 74 10.08 -0.79 -10.36
C PRO A 74 9.34 -2.12 -10.39
N LYS A 75 9.95 -3.14 -11.00
CA LYS A 75 9.39 -4.49 -11.08
C LYS A 75 9.29 -5.13 -9.69
N ALA A 76 10.36 -5.09 -8.91
CA ALA A 76 10.38 -5.65 -7.56
C ALA A 76 9.30 -4.99 -6.66
N ILE A 77 9.14 -3.67 -6.73
CA ILE A 77 8.10 -2.96 -5.96
C ILE A 77 6.69 -3.37 -6.41
N ALA A 78 6.46 -3.48 -7.73
CA ALA A 78 5.16 -3.89 -8.27
C ALA A 78 4.78 -5.30 -7.83
N GLU A 79 5.72 -6.26 -7.90
CA GLU A 79 5.51 -7.64 -7.45
C GLU A 79 5.24 -7.70 -5.94
N LEU A 80 6.01 -6.98 -5.12
CA LEU A 80 5.78 -6.90 -3.67
C LEU A 80 4.40 -6.30 -3.34
N THR A 81 3.95 -5.32 -4.11
CA THR A 81 2.62 -4.75 -3.96
C THR A 81 1.53 -5.75 -4.35
N ALA A 82 1.74 -6.55 -5.40
CA ALA A 82 0.82 -7.62 -5.78
C ALA A 82 0.72 -8.70 -4.68
N PHE A 83 1.86 -9.11 -4.12
CA PHE A 83 1.89 -10.02 -2.97
C PHE A 83 1.19 -9.45 -1.74
N ALA A 84 1.31 -8.14 -1.48
CA ALA A 84 0.59 -7.49 -0.39
C ALA A 84 -0.93 -7.57 -0.54
N ARG A 85 -1.45 -7.48 -1.76
CA ARG A 85 -2.89 -7.65 -2.05
C ARG A 85 -3.34 -9.10 -1.89
N GLU A 86 -2.50 -10.05 -2.29
CA GLU A 86 -2.79 -11.48 -2.21
C GLU A 86 -2.74 -12.01 -0.76
N PHE A 87 -1.78 -11.54 0.04
CA PHE A 87 -1.49 -12.04 1.38
C PHE A 87 -1.67 -10.96 2.46
N ALA A 88 -2.75 -10.19 2.42
CA ALA A 88 -3.02 -9.12 3.38
C ALA A 88 -2.90 -9.62 4.83
N GLY A 89 -2.02 -8.99 5.62
CA GLY A 89 -1.76 -9.34 7.02
C GLY A 89 -0.81 -10.54 7.24
N GLY A 90 -0.21 -11.08 6.18
CA GLY A 90 0.79 -12.14 6.27
C GLY A 90 2.14 -11.63 6.76
N LYS A 91 2.74 -12.33 7.74
CA LYS A 91 4.11 -12.05 8.25
C LYS A 91 5.20 -12.23 7.20
N GLU A 92 4.86 -12.84 6.07
CA GLU A 92 5.74 -13.08 4.92
C GLU A 92 6.35 -11.80 4.35
N LEU A 93 5.63 -10.68 4.44
CA LEU A 93 6.01 -9.40 3.86
C LEU A 93 6.87 -8.53 4.81
N ASP A 94 7.00 -8.92 6.08
CA ASP A 94 7.80 -8.18 7.08
C ASP A 94 9.26 -7.99 6.64
N GLN A 95 9.82 -8.98 5.92
CA GLN A 95 11.17 -8.93 5.39
C GLN A 95 11.36 -7.90 4.26
N ALA A 96 10.27 -7.51 3.58
CA ALA A 96 10.29 -6.52 2.50
C ALA A 96 10.15 -5.07 2.99
N VAL A 97 9.66 -4.87 4.22
CA VAL A 97 9.44 -3.54 4.81
C VAL A 97 10.73 -2.74 4.91
N VAL A 98 11.80 -3.34 5.44
CA VAL A 98 13.09 -2.62 5.63
C VAL A 98 13.72 -2.22 4.28
N PRO A 99 13.83 -3.12 3.28
CA PRO A 99 14.29 -2.73 1.95
C PRO A 99 13.43 -1.64 1.30
N LEU A 100 12.09 -1.72 1.40
CA LEU A 100 11.20 -0.70 0.83
C LEU A 100 11.37 0.65 1.52
N ALA A 101 11.48 0.68 2.86
CA ALA A 101 11.73 1.91 3.61
C ALA A 101 13.05 2.59 3.21
N ARG A 102 14.11 1.81 2.99
CA ARG A 102 15.39 2.33 2.48
C ARG A 102 15.24 2.91 1.08
N THR A 103 14.54 2.21 0.18
CA THR A 103 14.28 2.68 -1.18
C THR A 103 13.50 3.99 -1.18
N MET A 104 12.49 4.11 -0.31
CA MET A 104 11.71 5.34 -0.13
C MET A 104 12.58 6.51 0.37
N ALA A 105 13.47 6.27 1.34
CA ALA A 105 14.33 7.31 1.92
C ALA A 105 15.55 7.68 1.06
N LYS A 106 15.87 6.90 0.03
CA LYS A 106 17.06 7.11 -0.80
C LYS A 106 16.83 8.25 -1.80
N THR A 107 17.32 9.44 -1.47
CA THR A 107 17.17 10.67 -2.26
C THR A 107 17.83 10.62 -3.65
N THR A 108 18.75 9.68 -3.88
CA THR A 108 19.38 9.47 -5.20
C THR A 108 18.47 8.75 -6.20
N LEU A 109 17.35 8.19 -5.75
CA LEU A 109 16.42 7.47 -6.62
C LEU A 109 15.35 8.39 -7.21
N PRO A 110 14.80 8.06 -8.39
CA PRO A 110 13.69 8.81 -8.98
C PRO A 110 12.48 8.88 -8.06
N GLU A 111 11.77 10.01 -8.07
CA GLU A 111 10.58 10.23 -7.25
C GLU A 111 9.49 9.17 -7.49
N GLN A 112 9.35 8.65 -8.71
CA GLN A 112 8.37 7.61 -9.03
C GLN A 112 8.66 6.30 -8.27
N VAL A 113 9.94 5.92 -8.17
CA VAL A 113 10.37 4.70 -7.45
C VAL A 113 10.12 4.86 -5.96
N ARG A 114 10.41 6.05 -5.42
CA ARG A 114 10.22 6.36 -4.00
C ARG A 114 8.74 6.43 -3.62
N THR A 115 7.91 6.98 -4.50
CA THR A 115 6.45 7.01 -4.39
C THR A 115 5.87 5.61 -4.39
N ALA A 116 6.28 4.76 -5.34
CA ALA A 116 5.85 3.37 -5.41
C ALA A 116 6.27 2.57 -4.15
N ALA A 117 7.46 2.86 -3.59
CA ALA A 117 7.90 2.24 -2.35
C ALA A 117 7.01 2.63 -1.15
N ALA A 118 6.58 3.90 -1.06
CA ALA A 118 5.66 4.37 -0.03
C ALA A 118 4.28 3.69 -0.15
N GLU A 119 3.75 3.59 -1.37
CA GLU A 119 2.48 2.89 -1.63
C GLU A 119 2.56 1.41 -1.26
N ALA A 120 3.64 0.72 -1.65
CA ALA A 120 3.87 -0.68 -1.31
C ALA A 120 3.93 -0.91 0.21
N LEU A 121 4.60 -0.03 0.95
CA LEU A 121 4.62 -0.06 2.42
C LEU A 121 3.21 0.08 3.01
N GLY A 122 2.38 0.96 2.44
CA GLY A 122 0.97 1.12 2.84
C GLY A 122 0.14 -0.15 2.64
N GLN A 123 0.38 -0.89 1.55
CA GLN A 123 -0.33 -2.14 1.27
C GLN A 123 0.15 -3.31 2.12
N ILE A 124 1.47 -3.38 2.40
CA ILE A 124 2.04 -4.40 3.27
C ILE A 124 1.55 -4.21 4.71
N GLY A 125 1.56 -2.97 5.19
CA GLY A 125 1.13 -2.64 6.54
C GLY A 125 2.08 -3.13 7.63
N GLY A 126 1.55 -3.18 8.86
CA GLY A 126 2.32 -3.50 10.06
C GLY A 126 3.04 -2.28 10.67
N PRO A 127 3.46 -2.40 11.94
CA PRO A 127 3.96 -1.28 12.74
C PRO A 127 5.24 -0.66 12.15
N ARG A 128 6.14 -1.49 11.61
CA ARG A 128 7.38 -1.02 10.99
C ARG A 128 7.16 -0.23 9.71
N ALA A 129 6.17 -0.61 8.90
CA ALA A 129 5.81 0.14 7.70
C ALA A 129 5.24 1.51 8.10
N ALA A 130 4.41 1.52 9.13
CA ALA A 130 3.80 2.73 9.66
C ALA A 130 4.84 3.73 10.21
N GLU A 131 5.81 3.25 10.98
CA GLU A 131 6.95 4.06 11.46
C GLU A 131 7.75 4.67 10.29
N ALA A 132 8.06 3.88 9.27
CA ALA A 132 8.78 4.36 8.10
C ALA A 132 8.01 5.46 7.35
N LEU A 133 6.70 5.28 7.16
CA LEU A 133 5.82 6.27 6.52
C LEU A 133 5.70 7.56 7.34
N LEU A 134 5.62 7.47 8.67
CA LEU A 134 5.62 8.62 9.57
C LEU A 134 6.92 9.44 9.46
N GLN A 135 8.06 8.75 9.47
CA GLN A 135 9.37 9.41 9.30
C GLN A 135 9.45 10.13 7.96
N GLN A 136 8.97 9.50 6.89
CA GLN A 136 8.97 10.10 5.55
C GLN A 136 8.05 11.33 5.45
N LEU A 137 6.88 11.28 6.10
CA LEU A 137 5.96 12.42 6.14
C LEU A 137 6.54 13.61 6.92
N ALA A 138 7.33 13.34 7.97
CA ALA A 138 8.01 14.35 8.77
C ALA A 138 9.22 15.01 8.08
N ALA A 139 9.79 14.36 7.06
CA ALA A 139 10.92 14.88 6.32
C ALA A 139 10.48 16.03 5.37
N THR A 140 10.65 17.28 5.83
CA THR A 140 10.19 18.49 5.11
C THR A 140 10.94 18.77 3.81
N LYS A 141 12.14 18.21 3.63
CA LYS A 141 12.95 18.35 2.42
C LYS A 141 12.56 17.40 1.29
N GLU A 142 11.56 16.56 1.52
CA GLU A 142 11.14 15.55 0.55
C GLU A 142 10.21 16.10 -0.52
N PRO A 143 10.26 15.55 -1.75
CA PRO A 143 9.32 15.88 -2.80
C PRO A 143 7.88 15.70 -2.33
N VAL A 144 7.02 16.65 -2.71
CA VAL A 144 5.60 16.68 -2.36
C VAL A 144 4.91 15.37 -2.75
N ALA A 145 5.26 14.79 -3.90
CA ALA A 145 4.70 13.53 -4.38
C ALA A 145 4.95 12.36 -3.40
N VAL A 146 6.17 12.25 -2.88
CA VAL A 146 6.57 11.19 -1.93
C VAL A 146 5.88 11.40 -0.58
N ARG A 147 5.81 12.65 -0.11
CA ARG A 147 5.11 12.99 1.15
C ARG A 147 3.61 12.73 1.05
N ARG A 148 2.98 13.07 -0.08
CA ARG A 148 1.57 12.76 -0.35
C ARG A 148 1.34 11.25 -0.31
N ALA A 149 2.17 10.48 -1.00
CA ALA A 149 2.04 9.02 -1.04
C ALA A 149 2.20 8.42 0.36
N ALA A 150 3.16 8.92 1.15
CA ALA A 150 3.31 8.52 2.54
C ALA A 150 2.05 8.84 3.38
N ALA A 151 1.48 10.04 3.22
CA ALA A 151 0.25 10.43 3.90
C ALA A 151 -0.97 9.56 3.53
N GLU A 152 -1.12 9.23 2.24
CA GLU A 152 -2.19 8.33 1.78
C GLU A 152 -2.00 6.88 2.26
N ALA A 153 -0.75 6.41 2.24
CA ALA A 153 -0.37 5.07 2.69
C ALA A 153 -0.55 4.89 4.20
N LEU A 154 -0.32 5.95 5.00
CA LEU A 154 -0.64 5.94 6.43
C LEU A 154 -2.12 5.62 6.71
N GLY A 155 -3.01 5.95 5.77
CA GLY A 155 -4.43 5.60 5.90
C GLY A 155 -4.76 4.13 5.71
N LEU A 156 -3.84 3.35 5.13
CA LEU A 156 -3.98 1.92 4.88
C LEU A 156 -3.39 1.06 6.01
N VAL A 157 -2.56 1.66 6.87
CA VAL A 157 -1.87 0.96 7.95
C VAL A 157 -2.45 1.29 9.31
N ASP A 158 -2.44 0.32 10.21
CA ASP A 158 -2.84 0.55 11.59
C ASP A 158 -1.74 1.26 12.37
N GLY A 159 -2.16 2.05 13.36
CA GLY A 159 -1.29 2.66 14.36
C GLY A 159 -0.28 1.67 14.94
N PRO A 160 0.97 2.10 15.25
CA PRO A 160 1.85 1.26 16.06
C PRO A 160 1.12 0.90 17.36
N PRO A 161 1.28 -0.32 17.88
CA PRO A 161 0.55 -0.79 19.07
C PRO A 161 0.80 0.10 20.30
N GLU A 162 1.97 0.75 20.36
CA GLU A 162 2.34 1.70 21.41
C GLU A 162 1.56 3.02 21.33
N LYS A 163 1.21 3.48 20.11
CA LYS A 163 0.51 4.74 19.86
C LYS A 163 -0.48 4.60 18.70
N PRO A 164 -1.65 3.98 18.91
CA PRO A 164 -2.62 3.71 17.85
C PRO A 164 -3.10 4.96 17.09
N GLN A 165 -3.11 6.12 17.76
CA GLN A 165 -3.58 7.40 17.22
C GLN A 165 -2.46 8.24 16.56
N ALA A 166 -1.20 7.81 16.59
CA ALA A 166 -0.08 8.62 16.09
C ALA A 166 -0.24 9.04 14.62
N HIS A 167 -0.82 8.18 13.78
CA HIS A 167 -1.10 8.50 12.37
C HIS A 167 -2.21 9.55 12.24
N TRP A 168 -3.28 9.40 13.03
CA TRP A 168 -4.39 10.36 13.06
C TRP A 168 -3.89 11.75 13.45
N ASP A 169 -3.16 11.83 14.56
CA ASP A 169 -2.62 13.08 15.07
C ASP A 169 -1.69 13.74 14.06
N ARG A 170 -0.81 12.96 13.44
CA ARG A 170 0.15 13.49 12.47
C ARG A 170 -0.52 14.00 11.20
N LEU A 171 -1.47 13.27 10.64
CA LEU A 171 -2.21 13.71 9.46
C LEU A 171 -3.05 14.97 9.76
N ARG A 172 -3.65 15.03 10.96
CA ARG A 172 -4.37 16.23 11.42
C ARG A 172 -3.45 17.43 11.60
N GLU A 173 -2.26 17.22 12.15
CA GLU A 173 -1.24 18.26 12.30
C GLU A 173 -0.80 18.80 10.94
N VAL A 174 -0.57 17.93 9.94
CA VAL A 174 -0.26 18.34 8.57
C VAL A 174 -1.39 19.19 7.98
N LEU A 175 -2.64 18.78 8.15
CA LEU A 175 -3.79 19.56 7.69
C LEU A 175 -3.87 20.92 8.39
N LYS A 176 -3.68 20.98 9.71
CA LYS A 176 -3.73 22.24 10.48
C LYS A 176 -2.60 23.19 10.12
N ALA A 177 -1.37 22.69 10.09
CA ALA A 177 -0.20 23.51 9.81
C ALA A 177 -0.28 24.07 8.37
N GLU A 178 -0.47 23.21 7.37
CA GLU A 178 -0.35 23.63 5.97
C GLU A 178 -1.63 24.29 5.43
N ALA A 179 -2.83 23.90 5.88
CA ALA A 179 -4.07 24.51 5.38
C ALA A 179 -4.30 25.93 5.93
N ASN A 180 -3.82 26.23 7.15
CA ASN A 180 -3.90 27.59 7.69
C ASN A 180 -3.04 28.58 6.90
N HIS A 181 -2.02 28.10 6.18
CA HIS A 181 -1.13 28.92 5.37
C HIS A 181 -1.59 29.10 3.92
N LEU A 182 -2.67 28.44 3.47
CA LEU A 182 -3.12 28.62 2.08
C LEU A 182 -3.81 29.97 1.84
N HIS A 183 -4.31 30.64 2.88
CA HIS A 183 -4.99 31.93 2.70
C HIS A 183 -4.00 33.03 2.32
N GLY A 184 -4.18 33.63 1.14
CA GLY A 184 -3.34 34.73 0.65
C GLY A 184 -2.03 34.28 -0.01
N GLU A 185 -1.83 32.97 -0.22
CA GLU A 185 -0.68 32.46 -0.97
C GLU A 185 -0.88 32.51 -2.49
N THR A 186 0.24 32.47 -3.22
CA THR A 186 0.23 32.41 -4.69
C THR A 186 -0.30 31.05 -5.16
N PHE A 187 -0.88 31.02 -6.36
CA PHE A 187 -1.35 29.76 -6.97
C PHE A 187 -0.25 28.70 -7.06
N GLU A 188 1.00 29.09 -7.33
CA GLU A 188 2.15 28.18 -7.37
C GLU A 188 2.48 27.57 -6.01
N ALA A 189 2.43 28.36 -4.93
CA ALA A 189 2.63 27.86 -3.57
C ALA A 189 1.48 26.93 -3.13
N MET A 190 0.25 27.27 -3.52
CA MET A 190 -0.91 26.39 -3.31
C MET A 190 -0.75 25.06 -4.06
N ASP A 191 -0.33 25.08 -5.32
CA ASP A 191 -0.16 23.86 -6.14
C ASP A 191 0.92 22.92 -5.57
N GLN A 192 1.92 23.47 -4.88
CA GLN A 192 2.92 22.69 -4.14
C GLN A 192 2.38 22.06 -2.85
N LYS A 193 1.46 22.73 -2.15
CA LYS A 193 0.94 22.27 -0.84
C LYS A 193 -0.30 21.39 -0.94
N LEU A 194 -1.16 21.65 -1.92
CA LEU A 194 -2.45 20.96 -2.10
C LEU A 194 -2.33 19.44 -2.23
N PRO A 195 -1.37 18.87 -3.00
CA PRO A 195 -1.29 17.43 -3.15
C PRO A 195 -1.03 16.72 -1.82
N LEU A 196 -0.19 17.28 -0.95
CA LEU A 196 0.08 16.74 0.38
C LEU A 196 -1.17 16.74 1.24
N LEU A 197 -1.89 17.88 1.28
CA LEU A 197 -3.10 18.03 2.07
C LEU A 197 -4.21 17.08 1.60
N GLN A 198 -4.36 16.92 0.28
CA GLN A 198 -5.28 15.94 -0.30
C GLN A 198 -4.92 14.50 0.12
N GLY A 199 -3.63 14.17 0.13
CA GLY A 199 -3.15 12.87 0.59
C GLY A 199 -3.46 12.62 2.07
N ALA A 200 -3.24 13.63 2.92
CA ALA A 200 -3.55 13.54 4.34
C ALA A 200 -5.04 13.39 4.62
N ALA A 201 -5.89 14.14 3.91
CA ALA A 201 -7.34 14.03 4.00
C ALA A 201 -7.83 12.63 3.57
N ARG A 202 -7.33 12.10 2.44
CA ARG A 202 -7.64 10.73 1.99
C ARG A 202 -7.17 9.67 2.97
N GLY A 203 -5.98 9.85 3.56
CA GLY A 203 -5.45 8.99 4.60
C GLY A 203 -6.43 8.88 5.76
N LEU A 204 -6.85 10.01 6.32
CA LEU A 204 -7.82 10.07 7.42
C LEU A 204 -9.18 9.47 7.06
N GLN A 205 -9.68 9.72 5.85
CA GLN A 205 -10.94 9.11 5.36
C GLN A 205 -10.85 7.58 5.33
N ARG A 206 -9.74 7.02 4.86
CA ARG A 206 -9.52 5.56 4.85
C ARG A 206 -9.46 4.99 6.27
N MET A 207 -8.79 5.67 7.19
CA MET A 207 -8.73 5.24 8.59
C MET A 207 -10.11 5.27 9.25
N ALA A 208 -10.90 6.32 9.01
CA ALA A 208 -12.26 6.45 9.50
C ALA A 208 -13.15 5.31 8.97
N PHE A 209 -13.05 5.03 7.67
CA PHE A 209 -13.80 3.94 7.03
C PHE A 209 -13.45 2.57 7.63
N ARG A 210 -12.15 2.30 7.86
CA ARG A 210 -11.69 1.04 8.45
C ARG A 210 -12.07 0.88 9.93
N SER A 211 -12.22 1.99 10.66
CA SER A 211 -12.54 1.99 12.10
C SER A 211 -14.03 2.00 12.40
N SER A 212 -14.89 2.30 11.42
CA SER A 212 -16.34 2.41 11.61
C SER A 212 -17.04 1.06 11.38
N PRO A 213 -17.91 0.60 12.30
CA PRO A 213 -18.74 -0.60 12.11
C PRO A 213 -19.85 -0.39 11.07
N PHE A 214 -20.13 0.86 10.69
CA PHE A 214 -21.03 1.22 9.59
C PHE A 214 -20.21 1.86 8.46
N PRO A 215 -20.35 1.43 7.20
CA PRO A 215 -19.76 2.15 6.08
C PRO A 215 -20.42 3.53 6.04
N LEU A 216 -19.72 4.58 6.50
CA LEU A 216 -20.29 5.91 6.54
C LEU A 216 -20.76 6.28 5.13
N PRO A 217 -22.00 6.77 4.97
CA PRO A 217 -22.35 7.47 3.76
C PRO A 217 -21.38 8.64 3.66
N VAL A 218 -20.80 8.81 2.47
CA VAL A 218 -20.07 10.03 2.16
C VAL A 218 -21.09 11.17 2.25
N TRP A 219 -21.16 11.80 3.43
CA TRP A 219 -21.68 13.13 3.79
C TRP A 219 -22.52 13.16 5.07
N GLY A 220 -22.22 14.17 5.89
CA GLY A 220 -23.16 14.89 6.76
C GLY A 220 -23.98 14.08 7.76
N THR A 221 -23.70 14.29 9.05
CA THR A 221 -24.50 13.92 10.24
C THR A 221 -24.42 12.47 10.71
N GLU A 222 -23.59 12.23 11.74
CA GLU A 222 -23.95 11.56 13.02
C GLU A 222 -22.74 11.57 13.98
N PRO A 223 -22.95 11.45 15.31
CA PRO A 223 -21.92 11.72 16.32
C PRO A 223 -20.94 10.55 16.43
N GLY A 224 -19.64 10.82 16.27
CA GLY A 224 -18.63 9.84 16.64
C GLY A 224 -17.22 10.13 16.16
N LEU A 225 -17.03 10.58 14.91
CA LEU A 225 -15.71 10.90 14.36
C LEU A 225 -15.85 11.90 13.20
N THR A 226 -15.50 13.17 13.43
CA THR A 226 -15.37 14.17 12.38
C THR A 226 -14.06 13.94 11.63
N VAL A 227 -14.16 13.60 10.34
CA VAL A 227 -12.98 13.48 9.47
C VAL A 227 -12.71 14.86 8.88
N PRO A 228 -11.56 15.48 9.16
CA PRO A 228 -11.26 16.80 8.61
C PRO A 228 -11.21 16.71 7.08
N MET A 229 -12.12 17.44 6.43
CA MET A 229 -12.22 17.53 4.99
C MET A 229 -11.62 18.84 4.54
N LEU A 230 -10.65 18.78 3.62
CA LEU A 230 -10.17 19.97 2.95
C LEU A 230 -11.22 20.39 1.92
N THR A 231 -11.98 21.44 2.24
CA THR A 231 -12.91 22.04 1.29
C THR A 231 -12.24 23.24 0.63
N LEU A 232 -12.12 23.23 -0.70
CA LEU A 232 -11.65 24.37 -1.48
C LEU A 232 -12.87 25.18 -1.91
N ASN A 233 -13.00 26.40 -1.41
CA ASN A 233 -14.04 27.31 -1.86
C ASN A 233 -13.41 28.45 -2.67
N THR A 234 -13.81 28.56 -3.94
CA THR A 234 -13.39 29.62 -4.85
C THR A 234 -14.45 30.72 -4.86
N ALA A 235 -14.39 31.63 -3.90
CA ALA A 235 -15.23 32.83 -3.91
C ALA A 235 -14.35 34.03 -4.27
N ALA A 236 -14.76 34.81 -5.28
CA ALA A 236 -14.11 36.07 -5.68
C ALA A 236 -12.61 35.98 -6.02
N GLY A 237 -12.16 34.89 -6.64
CA GLY A 237 -10.76 34.73 -7.09
C GLY A 237 -9.76 34.33 -5.99
N ALA A 238 -10.24 34.08 -4.76
CA ALA A 238 -9.45 33.53 -3.67
C ALA A 238 -9.86 32.08 -3.39
N VAL A 239 -8.87 31.18 -3.29
CA VAL A 239 -9.05 29.81 -2.79
C VAL A 239 -8.99 29.88 -1.27
N THR A 240 -10.09 29.54 -0.61
CA THR A 240 -10.13 29.40 0.86
C THR A 240 -10.19 27.92 1.20
N THR A 241 -9.28 27.46 2.07
CA THR A 241 -9.36 26.12 2.65
C THR A 241 -9.98 26.21 4.03
N ARG A 242 -11.12 25.55 4.21
CA ARG A 242 -11.70 25.35 5.54
C ARG A 242 -11.40 23.92 5.98
N LEU A 243 -10.68 23.81 7.10
CA LEU A 243 -10.64 22.56 7.85
C LEU A 243 -11.92 22.48 8.66
N VAL A 244 -12.89 21.69 8.22
CA VAL A 244 -14.13 21.49 9.00
C VAL A 244 -13.80 20.48 10.11
N GLU A 245 -13.43 20.98 11.29
CA GLU A 245 -13.20 20.14 12.47
C GLU A 245 -14.44 20.01 13.37
N ASP A 246 -15.33 21.02 13.33
CA ASP A 246 -16.56 21.09 14.11
C ASP A 246 -17.67 21.74 13.28
N VAL A 247 -18.85 21.13 13.29
CA VAL A 247 -20.10 21.86 13.11
C VAL A 247 -20.66 22.00 14.52
N GLU A 248 -20.41 23.14 15.16
CA GLU A 248 -21.29 23.58 16.25
C GLU A 248 -22.70 23.65 15.67
N VAL A 249 -23.60 22.84 16.20
CA VAL A 249 -25.05 23.02 16.03
C VAL A 249 -25.52 23.93 17.15
#